data_AF-X8CGZ1-F1
#
_entry.id   AF-X8CGZ1-F1
#
_cell.length_a   1.000
_cell.length_b   1.000
_cell.length_c   1.000
_cell.angle_alpha   90.00
_cell.angle_beta   90.00
_cell.angle_gamma   90.00
#
_symmetry.space_group_name_H-M   'P 1'
#
loop_
_entity.id
_entity.type
_entity.pdbx_description
1 polymer ?
#
loop_
_entity_poly.entity_id
_entity_poly.type
_entity_poly.pdbx_seq_one_letter_code
_entity_poly.pdbx_strand_id
1 'polypeptide(L)'
;MWRRDQVFEFNGSLIDSEEFYFVYRTRRFEPSRTGRTELERSYIHGHRWCDAADIAQLVAAGETVYPMQLSGLLTDAAALAGGRAPARCCRSADSVGQRGPKRLIRLGRQRLKEIKQ
;
A
#
# COMPACT_ATOMS: atom_id res chain seq x y z
N MET A 1 10.36 4.17 0.36
CA MET A 1 10.74 2.92 1.05
C MET A 1 10.87 1.79 0.06
N TRP A 2 9.84 1.56 -0.76
CA TRP A 2 9.92 0.61 -1.86
C TRP A 2 9.64 1.30 -3.19
N ARG A 3 10.21 0.75 -4.25
CA ARG A 3 9.93 1.07 -5.65
C ARG A 3 9.50 -0.22 -6.34
N ARG A 4 8.52 -0.13 -7.23
CA ARG A 4 8.11 -1.24 -8.07
C ARG A 4 7.93 -0.76 -9.49
N ASP A 5 8.48 -1.50 -10.44
CA ASP A 5 8.27 -1.30 -11.87
C ASP A 5 7.37 -2.46 -12.34
N GLN A 6 6.27 -2.14 -13.02
CA GLN A 6 5.34 -3.16 -13.53
C GLN A 6 4.73 -2.72 -14.87
N VAL A 7 4.74 -3.65 -15.83
CA VAL A 7 3.95 -3.53 -17.06
C VAL A 7 2.62 -4.25 -16.88
N PHE A 8 1.51 -3.59 -17.19
CA PHE A 8 0.17 -4.19 -17.16
C PHE A 8 -0.77 -3.56 -18.20
N GLU A 9 -1.81 -4.29 -18.58
CA GLU A 9 -2.86 -3.77 -19.45
C GLU A 9 -3.95 -3.07 -18.64
N PHE A 10 -4.38 -1.89 -19.10
CA PHE A 10 -5.47 -1.13 -18.51
C PHE A 10 -6.23 -0.36 -19.58
N ASN A 11 -7.55 -0.56 -19.64
CA ASN A 11 -8.43 0.02 -20.68
C ASN A 11 -7.92 -0.23 -22.12
N GLY A 12 -7.33 -1.40 -22.39
CA GLY A 12 -6.79 -1.77 -23.71
C GLY A 12 -5.42 -1.14 -24.05
N SER A 13 -4.84 -0.35 -23.15
CA SER A 13 -3.48 0.18 -23.30
C SER A 13 -2.50 -0.59 -22.42
N LEU A 14 -1.32 -0.90 -22.95
CA LEU A 14 -0.21 -1.44 -22.19
C LEU A 14 0.53 -0.29 -21.48
N ILE A 15 0.59 -0.36 -20.15
CA ILE A 15 1.17 0.67 -19.31
C ILE A 15 2.46 0.18 -18.67
N ASP A 16 3.53 0.97 -18.77
CA ASP A 16 4.73 0.86 -17.94
C ASP A 16 4.56 1.76 -16.70
N SER A 17 4.44 1.15 -15.54
CA SER A 17 4.15 1.82 -14.28
C SER A 17 5.33 1.77 -13.33
N GLU A 18 5.76 2.95 -12.89
CA GLU A 18 6.70 3.13 -11.80
C GLU A 18 5.94 3.58 -10.53
N GLU A 19 6.02 2.77 -9.49
CA GLU A 19 5.33 2.98 -8.22
C GLU A 19 6.33 3.23 -7.09
N PHE A 20 6.07 4.27 -6.30
CA PHE A 20 6.85 4.58 -5.10
C PHE A 20 5.98 4.45 -3.86
N TYR A 21 6.48 3.73 -2.87
CA TYR A 21 5.77 3.47 -1.61
C TYR A 21 6.45 4.19 -0.45
N PHE A 22 5.65 4.93 0.33
CA PHE A 22 6.11 5.72 1.46
C PHE A 22 5.38 5.30 2.74
N VAL A 23 5.95 5.61 3.89
CA VAL A 23 5.25 5.49 5.16
C VAL A 23 5.41 6.78 5.94
N TYR A 24 4.34 7.16 6.62
CA TYR A 24 4.36 8.29 7.53
C TYR A 24 3.39 8.04 8.68
N ARG A 25 3.84 8.28 9.91
CA ARG A 25 3.01 8.15 11.10
C ARG A 25 2.28 9.47 11.37
N THR A 26 0.95 9.44 11.34
CA THR A 26 0.10 10.60 11.65
C THR A 26 -0.96 10.25 12.70
N ARG A 27 -1.49 11.28 13.39
CA ARG A 27 -2.62 11.16 14.32
C ARG A 27 -3.98 11.23 13.61
N ARG A 28 -4.06 11.97 12.49
CA ARG A 28 -5.29 12.14 11.71
C ARG A 28 -4.94 12.28 10.23
N PHE A 29 -5.79 11.71 9.37
CA PHE A 29 -5.75 11.89 7.94
C PHE A 29 -7.16 11.69 7.40
N GLU A 30 -7.62 12.59 6.53
CA GLU A 30 -8.91 12.49 5.86
C GLU A 30 -8.68 12.50 4.34
N PRO A 31 -8.99 11.41 3.61
CA PRO A 31 -8.84 11.37 2.17
C PRO A 31 -9.76 12.40 1.50
N SER A 32 -9.20 13.33 0.73
CA SER A 32 -9.99 14.25 -0.08
C SER A 32 -10.33 13.66 -1.46
N ARG A 33 -11.52 13.97 -1.96
CA ARG A 33 -11.93 13.70 -3.35
C ARG A 33 -11.69 14.89 -4.28
N THR A 34 -11.38 16.06 -3.72
CA THR A 34 -11.13 17.29 -4.48
C THR A 34 -9.92 17.11 -5.40
N GLY A 35 -10.04 17.57 -6.64
CA GLY A 35 -8.96 17.52 -7.62
C GLY A 35 -8.76 16.15 -8.30
N ARG A 36 -9.64 15.16 -8.05
CA ARG A 36 -9.62 13.92 -8.83
C ARG A 36 -9.92 14.17 -10.29
N THR A 37 -9.32 13.36 -11.16
CA THR A 37 -9.67 13.22 -12.57
C THR A 37 -10.99 12.45 -12.74
N GLU A 38 -11.55 12.43 -13.95
CA GLU A 38 -12.72 11.59 -14.26
C GLU A 38 -12.43 10.11 -14.05
N LEU A 39 -11.26 9.65 -14.50
CA LEU A 39 -10.81 8.28 -14.31
C LEU A 39 -10.74 7.90 -12.82
N GLU A 40 -10.15 8.74 -11.99
CA GLU A 40 -10.09 8.48 -10.54
C GLU A 40 -11.46 8.49 -9.88
N ARG A 41 -12.43 9.26 -10.40
CA ARG A 41 -13.81 9.22 -9.91
C ARG A 41 -14.52 7.93 -10.27
N SER A 42 -14.27 7.38 -11.45
CA SER A 42 -14.92 6.14 -11.90
C SER A 42 -14.29 4.89 -11.28
N TYR A 43 -12.99 4.91 -10.97
CA TYR A 43 -12.27 3.73 -10.44
C TYR A 43 -12.05 3.72 -8.92
N ILE A 44 -12.15 4.87 -8.22
CA ILE A 44 -11.93 4.93 -6.77
C ILE A 44 -13.27 5.07 -6.03
N HIS A 45 -13.84 3.93 -5.64
CA HIS A 45 -15.14 3.87 -4.98
C HIS A 45 -15.11 4.24 -3.49
N GLY A 46 -13.97 4.04 -2.82
CA GLY A 46 -13.88 4.27 -1.38
C GLY A 46 -12.48 4.15 -0.82
N HIS A 47 -12.38 4.37 0.49
CA HIS A 47 -11.15 4.21 1.27
C HIS A 47 -11.48 3.54 2.59
N ARG A 48 -10.59 2.67 3.03
CA ARG A 48 -10.68 2.01 4.33
C ARG A 48 -9.32 2.05 5.00
N TRP A 49 -9.33 2.24 6.32
CA TRP A 49 -8.17 2.01 7.16
C TRP A 49 -7.97 0.51 7.36
N CYS A 50 -6.87 -0.02 6.85
CA CYS A 50 -6.52 -1.43 6.90
C CYS A 50 -5.12 -1.63 7.49
N ASP A 51 -4.96 -2.66 8.31
CA ASP A 51 -3.65 -3.22 8.64
C ASP A 51 -3.31 -4.45 7.77
N ALA A 52 -2.16 -5.08 8.01
CA ALA A 52 -1.73 -6.25 7.26
C ALA A 52 -2.71 -7.43 7.37
N ALA A 53 -3.39 -7.59 8.50
CA ALA A 53 -4.36 -8.66 8.73
C ALA A 53 -5.67 -8.37 8.00
N ASP A 54 -6.15 -7.12 8.00
CA ASP A 54 -7.29 -6.69 7.17
C ASP A 54 -7.05 -7.04 5.69
N ILE A 55 -5.83 -6.81 5.17
CA ILE A 55 -5.48 -7.17 3.78
C ILE A 55 -5.44 -8.69 3.56
N ALA A 56 -4.83 -9.44 4.48
CA ALA A 56 -4.77 -10.90 4.38
C ALA A 56 -6.17 -11.53 4.36
N GLN A 57 -7.13 -10.97 5.11
CA GLN A 57 -8.52 -11.42 5.10
C GLN A 57 -9.22 -11.17 3.76
N LEU A 58 -8.99 -10.00 3.13
CA LEU A 58 -9.53 -9.73 1.80
C LEU A 58 -9.01 -10.73 0.78
N VAL A 59 -7.70 -10.99 0.77
CA VAL A 59 -7.09 -11.98 -0.12
C VAL A 59 -7.66 -13.38 0.15
N ALA A 60 -7.80 -13.77 1.42
CA ALA A 60 -8.38 -15.07 1.79
C ALA A 60 -9.86 -15.19 1.39
N ALA A 61 -10.59 -14.08 1.30
CA ALA A 61 -11.96 -14.02 0.79
C ALA A 61 -12.05 -14.05 -0.75
N GLY A 62 -10.92 -14.13 -1.46
CA GLY A 62 -10.87 -14.15 -2.92
C GLY A 62 -10.88 -12.77 -3.56
N GLU A 63 -10.79 -11.69 -2.77
CA GLU A 63 -10.69 -10.34 -3.30
C GLU A 63 -9.29 -10.11 -3.89
N THR A 64 -9.25 -9.50 -5.08
CA THR A 64 -7.98 -9.14 -5.71
C THR A 64 -7.42 -7.88 -5.06
N VAL A 65 -6.28 -8.01 -4.38
CA VAL A 65 -5.60 -6.89 -3.73
C VAL A 65 -4.21 -6.65 -4.34
N TYR A 66 -4.00 -5.45 -4.87
CA TYR A 66 -2.71 -5.03 -5.40
C TYR A 66 -1.97 -4.09 -4.44
N PRO A 67 -0.62 -4.17 -4.37
CA PRO A 67 0.21 -5.24 -4.92
C PRO A 67 -0.03 -6.57 -4.18
N MET A 68 0.23 -7.71 -4.81
CA MET A 68 -0.04 -9.03 -4.21
C MET A 68 0.71 -9.27 -2.88
N GLN A 69 1.85 -8.60 -2.68
CA GLN A 69 2.65 -8.67 -1.46
C GLN A 69 2.25 -7.63 -0.40
N LEU A 70 1.10 -6.96 -0.56
CA LEU A 70 0.75 -5.79 0.24
C LEU A 70 0.73 -6.05 1.75
N SER A 71 0.21 -7.19 2.20
CA SER A 71 0.17 -7.53 3.63
C SER A 71 1.56 -7.56 4.27
N GLY A 72 2.56 -8.12 3.57
CA GLY A 72 3.97 -8.11 3.99
C GLY A 72 4.54 -6.69 4.04
N LEU A 73 4.32 -5.91 2.98
CA LEU A 73 4.78 -4.52 2.92
C LEU A 73 4.19 -3.65 4.04
N LEU A 74 2.91 -3.88 4.41
CA LEU A 74 2.28 -3.15 5.51
C LEU A 74 2.91 -3.48 6.87
N THR A 75 3.30 -4.75 7.06
CA THR A 75 3.99 -5.19 8.28
C THR A 75 5.33 -4.47 8.43
N ASP A 76 6.13 -4.46 7.37
CA ASP A 76 7.44 -3.78 7.37
C ASP A 76 7.30 -2.27 7.57
N ALA A 77 6.31 -1.64 6.93
CA ALA A 77 6.10 -0.21 7.05
C ALA A 77 5.64 0.20 8.45
N ALA A 78 4.82 -0.61 9.10
CA ALA A 78 4.40 -0.37 10.48
C ALA A 78 5.61 -0.42 11.44
N ALA A 79 6.54 -1.36 11.24
CA ALA A 79 7.77 -1.44 12.02
C ALA A 79 8.66 -0.20 11.83
N LEU A 80 8.88 0.20 10.57
CA LEU A 80 9.70 1.37 10.21
C LEU A 80 9.12 2.67 10.79
N ALA A 81 7.81 2.88 10.66
CA ALA A 81 7.13 4.06 11.20
C ALA A 81 7.03 4.07 12.73
N GLY A 82 7.20 2.91 13.38
CA GLY A 82 7.23 2.76 14.83
C GLY A 82 8.56 3.16 15.48
N GLY A 83 9.58 3.51 14.68
CA GLY A 83 10.94 3.78 15.18
C GLY A 83 11.80 2.54 15.36
N ARG A 84 11.31 1.37 14.94
CA ARG A 84 12.14 0.18 14.80
C ARG A 84 12.75 0.20 13.41
N ALA A 85 13.99 0.65 13.29
CA ALA A 85 14.79 0.44 12.09
C ALA A 85 14.74 -1.05 11.71
N PRO A 86 14.79 -1.41 10.41
CA PRO A 86 14.74 -2.80 10.04
C PRO A 86 15.99 -3.46 10.63
N ALA A 87 15.79 -4.39 11.55
CA ALA A 87 16.87 -5.20 12.07
C ALA A 87 17.47 -5.94 10.87
N ARG A 88 18.71 -5.57 10.49
CA ARG A 88 19.55 -6.50 9.74
C ARG A 88 19.59 -7.79 10.56
N CYS A 89 19.30 -8.90 9.88
CA CYS A 89 19.10 -10.23 10.45
C CYS A 89 20.10 -10.57 11.58
N CYS A 90 19.58 -10.75 12.81
CA CYS A 90 20.12 -11.58 13.90
C CYS A 90 18.93 -12.04 14.76
N ARG A 91 18.92 -13.32 15.16
CA ARG A 91 17.77 -14.11 15.68
C ARG A 91 17.30 -13.78 17.12
N SER A 92 16.05 -14.20 17.39
CA SER A 92 15.34 -14.47 18.68
C SER A 92 15.08 -13.27 19.61
N ALA A 93 14.02 -13.18 20.43
CA ALA A 93 12.72 -13.85 20.57
C ALA A 93 11.77 -12.88 21.30
N ASP A 94 10.47 -13.19 21.27
CA ASP A 94 9.37 -12.77 22.17
C ASP A 94 9.05 -11.28 22.41
N SER A 95 7.80 -10.91 22.09
CA SER A 95 6.82 -10.37 23.07
C SER A 95 5.50 -9.94 22.41
N VAL A 96 4.43 -10.55 22.94
CA VAL A 96 3.00 -10.24 23.05
C VAL A 96 2.47 -8.91 22.49
N GLY A 97 1.28 -9.03 21.89
CA GLY A 97 0.57 -8.00 21.14
C GLY A 97 0.08 -6.79 21.94
N GLN A 98 0.04 -5.67 21.25
CA GLN A 98 -0.79 -4.52 21.61
C GLN A 98 -1.50 -4.00 20.36
N ARG A 99 -2.82 -4.15 20.36
CA ARG A 99 -3.74 -3.72 19.32
C ARG A 99 -3.96 -2.20 19.47
N GLY A 100 -2.98 -1.41 19.01
CA GLY A 100 -3.08 0.06 18.95
C GLY A 100 -3.80 0.55 17.68
N PRO A 101 -4.25 1.82 17.63
CA PRO A 101 -5.18 2.34 16.63
C PRO A 101 -4.68 2.11 15.19
N LYS A 102 -5.62 1.82 14.28
CA LYS A 102 -5.36 1.48 12.88
C LYS A 102 -4.55 2.61 12.21
N ARG A 103 -3.36 2.26 11.69
CA ARG A 103 -2.27 3.17 11.27
C ARG A 103 -2.14 3.17 9.75
N LEU A 104 -2.06 4.34 9.11
CA LEU A 104 -1.96 4.43 7.63
C LEU A 104 -0.53 4.20 7.21
N ILE A 105 -0.42 3.55 6.07
CA ILE A 105 0.76 3.57 5.23
C ILE A 105 0.29 4.19 3.92
N ARG A 106 0.82 5.38 3.59
CA ARG A 106 0.53 6.03 2.30
C ARG A 106 1.37 5.36 1.21
N LEU A 107 0.79 4.37 0.56
CA LEU A 107 1.31 3.85 -0.70
C LEU A 107 1.19 4.97 -1.75
N GLY A 108 2.30 5.29 -2.41
CA GLY A 108 2.52 6.58 -3.03
C GLY A 108 2.03 6.70 -4.46
N ARG A 109 2.62 7.68 -5.14
CA ARG A 109 2.26 8.17 -6.47
C ARG A 109 2.66 7.15 -7.54
N GLN A 110 1.73 6.77 -8.39
CA GLN A 110 1.99 5.97 -9.59
C GLN A 110 2.34 6.91 -10.76
N ARG A 111 3.46 6.67 -11.42
CA ARG A 111 3.81 7.33 -12.69
C ARG A 111 3.52 6.32 -13.80
N LEU A 112 2.45 6.57 -14.56
CA LEU A 112 2.05 5.77 -15.71
C LEU A 112 2.73 6.34 -16.96
N LYS A 113 3.45 5.51 -17.71
CA LYS A 113 3.90 5.82 -19.07
C LYS A 113 3.21 4.84 -20.01
N GLU A 114 2.52 5.36 -21.02
CA GLU A 114 1.95 4.50 -22.06
C GLU A 114 3.07 3.93 -22.92
N ILE A 115 3.08 2.61 -23.10
CA ILE A 115 4.00 1.96 -24.04
C ILE A 115 3.37 2.11 -25.41
N LYS A 116 3.81 3.10 -26.20
CA LYS A 116 3.53 3.11 -27.63
C LYS A 116 4.27 1.93 -28.25
N GLN A 117 3.54 1.01 -28.88
CA GLN A 117 4.09 0.00 -29.77
C GLN A 117 4.69 0.66 -31.02
#